data_AF-A0A3B8SUB9-F1
#
_entry.id   AF-A0A3B8SUB9-F1
#
_cell.length_a   1.000
_cell.length_b   1.000
_cell.length_c   1.000
_cell.angle_alpha   90.00
_cell.angle_beta   90.00
_cell.angle_gamma   90.00
#
_symmetry.space_group_name_H-M   'P 1'
#
loop_
_entity.id
_entity.type
_entity.pdbx_description
1 polymer ?
#
loop_
_entity_poly.entity_id
_entity_poly.type
_entity_poly.pdbx_seq_one_letter_code
_entity_poly.pdbx_strand_id
1 'polypeptide(L)'
;MTIKEGTLTNEGVTVIISDDDNTNLYGEWFRIDKKVNGKWNELKGNSNDWTLQGYATNENSKLELQQNWKHIYGKLDTGKYRLVKEAGTKKKGQYIEVEFSIE
;
A
#
# COMPACT_ATOMS: atom_id res chain seq x y z
N MET A 1 2.86 -4.62 -7.90
CA MET A 1 3.38 -3.88 -6.74
C MET A 1 4.28 -4.81 -5.95
N THR A 2 5.43 -4.33 -5.49
CA THR A 2 6.39 -5.09 -4.68
C THR A 2 6.90 -4.24 -3.52
N ILE A 3 7.50 -4.88 -2.51
CA ILE A 3 8.13 -4.18 -1.38
C ILE A 3 9.58 -3.88 -1.72
N LYS A 4 10.02 -2.65 -1.42
CA LYS A 4 11.43 -2.28 -1.47
C LYS A 4 12.15 -2.91 -0.28
N GLU A 5 13.17 -3.71 -0.57
CA GLU A 5 13.96 -4.42 0.42
C GLU A 5 14.52 -3.46 1.49
N GLY A 6 14.50 -3.89 2.75
CA GLY A 6 15.00 -3.11 3.89
C GLY A 6 14.12 -1.95 4.36
N THR A 7 12.95 -1.72 3.75
CA THR A 7 12.05 -0.61 4.13
C THR A 7 10.85 -1.01 4.98
N LEU A 8 10.55 -2.31 5.08
CA LEU A 8 9.41 -2.80 5.84
C LEU A 8 9.66 -2.67 7.34
N THR A 9 8.73 -2.03 8.03
CA THR A 9 8.67 -1.90 9.49
C THR A 9 7.24 -2.19 9.97
N ASN A 10 7.01 -2.23 11.28
CA ASN A 10 5.65 -2.31 11.82
C ASN A 10 4.84 -1.00 11.69
N GLU A 11 5.45 0.09 11.21
CA GLU A 11 4.82 1.41 11.05
C GLU A 11 4.57 1.79 9.58
N GLY A 12 5.28 1.17 8.65
CA GLY A 12 5.20 1.50 7.22
C GLY A 12 6.15 0.69 6.35
N VAL A 13 6.06 0.94 5.04
CA VAL A 13 6.89 0.30 4.00
C VAL A 13 7.03 1.20 2.78
N THR A 14 8.10 1.06 2.01
CA THR A 14 8.16 1.60 0.65
C THR A 14 7.78 0.54 -0.36
N VAL A 15 6.77 0.81 -1.19
CA VAL A 15 6.37 -0.06 -2.29
C VAL A 15 6.82 0.48 -3.63
N ILE A 16 7.11 -0.42 -4.55
CA ILE A 16 7.43 -0.14 -5.94
C ILE A 16 6.25 -0.61 -6.79
N ILE A 17 5.68 0.32 -7.54
CA ILE A 17 4.65 0.05 -8.54
C ILE A 17 5.30 0.18 -9.91
N SER A 18 5.30 -0.90 -10.68
CA SER A 18 5.64 -0.86 -12.10
C SER A 18 4.36 -0.68 -12.89
N ASP A 19 4.31 0.38 -13.69
CA ASP A 19 3.23 0.63 -14.64
C ASP A 19 3.81 1.12 -15.95
N ASP A 20 3.70 0.29 -16.98
CA ASP A 20 4.19 0.60 -18.32
C ASP A 20 3.37 1.71 -18.98
N ASP A 21 2.17 2.01 -18.47
CA ASP A 21 1.37 3.16 -18.86
C ASP A 21 1.72 4.37 -17.97
N ASN A 22 2.75 5.12 -18.39
CA ASN A 22 3.28 6.33 -17.72
C ASN A 22 2.29 7.50 -17.53
N THR A 23 1.00 7.28 -17.77
CA THR A 23 -0.05 8.28 -17.60
C THR A 23 -1.04 7.93 -16.47
N ASN A 24 -0.88 6.78 -15.81
CA ASN A 24 -1.65 6.45 -14.61
C ASN A 24 -1.14 7.22 -13.39
N LEU A 25 -2.09 7.75 -12.62
CA LEU A 25 -1.82 8.40 -11.35
C LEU A 25 -2.26 7.48 -10.22
N TYR A 26 -1.39 7.30 -9.23
CA TYR A 26 -1.68 6.55 -8.01
C TYR A 26 -1.94 7.52 -6.87
N GLY A 27 -3.13 7.43 -6.27
CA GLY A 27 -3.49 8.23 -5.10
C GLY A 27 -2.85 7.70 -3.81
N GLU A 28 -2.91 8.51 -2.74
CA GLU A 28 -2.42 8.09 -1.43
C GLU A 28 -3.19 6.93 -0.83
N TRP A 29 -4.50 6.80 -1.15
CA TRP A 29 -5.36 5.81 -0.53
C TRP A 29 -4.72 4.42 -0.50
N PHE A 30 -4.83 3.80 0.67
CA PHE A 30 -4.43 2.42 0.89
C PHE A 30 -5.25 1.82 2.02
N ARG A 31 -5.22 0.50 2.08
CA ARG A 31 -5.77 -0.29 3.18
C ARG A 31 -4.79 -1.37 3.59
N ILE A 32 -4.80 -1.74 4.87
CA ILE A 32 -4.12 -2.92 5.39
C ILE A 32 -5.15 -4.00 5.73
N ASP A 33 -4.92 -5.22 5.24
CA ASP A 33 -5.68 -6.40 5.67
C ASP A 33 -4.76 -7.32 6.48
N LYS A 34 -5.29 -7.95 7.54
CA LYS A 34 -4.61 -8.98 8.33
C LYS A 34 -5.14 -10.37 7.99
N LYS A 35 -4.24 -11.35 7.86
CA LYS A 35 -4.61 -12.74 7.66
C LYS A 35 -4.94 -13.39 9.00
N VAL A 36 -6.21 -13.78 9.18
CA VAL A 36 -6.70 -14.46 10.39
C VAL A 36 -7.46 -15.70 9.94
N ASN A 37 -7.09 -16.87 10.48
CA ASN A 37 -7.70 -18.16 10.13
C ASN A 37 -7.75 -18.42 8.60
N GLY A 38 -6.66 -18.08 7.91
CA GLY A 38 -6.54 -18.24 6.45
C GLY A 38 -7.30 -17.22 5.61
N LYS A 39 -8.04 -16.29 6.22
CA LYS A 39 -8.83 -15.26 5.52
C LYS A 39 -8.25 -13.88 5.72
N TRP A 40 -8.34 -13.04 4.69
CA TRP A 40 -7.98 -11.62 4.76
C TRP A 40 -9.12 -10.81 5.38
N ASN A 41 -8.81 -10.04 6.41
CA ASN A 41 -9.76 -9.15 7.07
C ASN A 41 -9.18 -7.73 7.07
N GLU A 42 -9.96 -6.77 6.55
CA GLU A 42 -9.62 -5.35 6.60
C GLU A 42 -9.42 -4.89 8.05
N LEU A 43 -8.29 -4.23 8.31
CA LEU A 43 -8.08 -3.55 9.58
C LEU A 43 -8.95 -2.30 9.62
N LYS A 44 -9.61 -2.08 10.77
CA LYS A 44 -10.33 -0.82 11.02
C LYS A 44 -9.33 0.24 11.47
N GLY A 45 -9.25 1.33 10.71
CA GLY A 45 -8.43 2.48 11.05
C GLY A 45 -9.11 3.33 12.11
N ASN A 46 -8.30 4.06 12.88
CA ASN A 46 -8.74 5.04 13.87
C ASN A 46 -8.84 6.46 13.30
N SER A 47 -8.42 6.67 12.05
CA SER A 47 -8.48 7.95 11.35
C SER A 47 -8.89 7.77 9.89
N ASN A 48 -9.62 8.76 9.38
CA ASN A 48 -9.98 8.91 7.96
C ASN A 48 -9.04 9.91 7.24
N ASP A 49 -7.94 10.32 7.87
CA ASP A 49 -7.00 11.27 7.28
C ASP A 49 -6.22 10.60 6.14
N TRP A 50 -6.62 10.93 4.91
CA TRP A 50 -5.84 10.68 3.71
C TRP A 50 -5.60 12.03 3.05
N THR A 51 -4.35 12.32 2.68
CA THR A 51 -4.07 13.51 1.87
C THR A 51 -4.29 13.13 0.40
N LEU A 52 -4.86 14.03 -0.40
CA LEU A 52 -5.01 13.79 -1.84
C LEU A 52 -3.71 14.18 -2.55
N GLN A 53 -2.67 13.35 -2.46
CA GLN A 53 -1.47 13.46 -3.30
C GLN A 53 -1.46 12.33 -4.34
N GLY A 54 -1.41 12.73 -5.62
CA GLY A 54 -1.27 11.81 -6.74
C GLY A 54 0.20 11.73 -7.16
N TYR A 55 0.73 10.52 -7.29
CA TYR A 55 2.10 10.30 -7.74
C TYR A 55 2.11 9.64 -9.12
N ALA A 56 2.96 10.15 -10.01
CA ALA A 56 3.22 9.59 -11.34
C ALA A 56 4.48 8.71 -11.32
N THR A 57 4.56 7.74 -12.24
CA THR A 57 5.77 6.95 -12.45
C THR A 57 6.94 7.82 -12.95
N ASN A 58 8.16 7.44 -12.59
CA ASN A 58 9.37 8.04 -13.12
C ASN A 58 9.69 7.54 -14.55
N GLU A 59 10.77 8.03 -15.14
CA GLU A 59 11.21 7.68 -16.51
C GLU A 59 11.43 6.17 -16.74
N ASN A 60 11.53 5.36 -15.67
CA ASN A 60 11.67 3.91 -15.74
C ASN A 60 10.34 3.16 -15.54
N SER A 61 9.20 3.83 -15.70
CA SER A 61 7.87 3.24 -15.48
C SER A 61 7.67 2.68 -14.07
N LYS A 62 8.41 3.25 -13.10
CA LYS A 62 8.37 2.86 -11.69
C LYS A 62 7.96 4.02 -10.82
N LEU A 63 7.10 3.74 -9.87
CA LEU A 63 6.72 4.66 -8.82
C LEU A 63 7.10 4.05 -7.47
N GLU A 64 7.92 4.75 -6.70
CA GLU A 64 8.16 4.42 -5.30
C GLU A 64 7.20 5.22 -4.40
N LEU A 65 6.45 4.52 -3.55
CA LEU A 65 5.55 5.14 -2.58
C LEU A 65 5.91 4.69 -1.18
N GLN A 66 6.22 5.65 -0.32
CA GLN A 66 6.31 5.40 1.11
C GLN A 66 4.90 5.40 1.71
N GLN A 67 4.51 4.27 2.29
CA GLN A 67 3.24 4.12 2.97
C GLN A 67 3.46 4.02 4.47
N ASN A 68 3.00 5.02 5.19
CA ASN A 68 3.02 5.07 6.64
C ASN A 68 1.59 4.90 7.16
N TRP A 69 1.36 3.82 7.90
CA TRP A 69 0.05 3.51 8.47
C TRP A 69 -0.06 3.81 9.95
N LYS A 70 1.00 4.26 10.60
CA LYS A 70 1.03 4.50 12.05
C LYS A 70 -0.12 5.38 12.54
N HIS A 71 -0.47 6.41 11.79
CA HIS A 71 -1.55 7.33 12.15
C HIS A 71 -2.96 6.73 11.93
N ILE A 72 -3.08 5.71 11.08
CA ILE A 72 -4.35 5.06 10.75
C ILE A 72 -4.55 3.81 11.62
N TYR A 73 -3.56 2.92 11.70
CA TYR A 73 -3.64 1.60 12.34
C TYR A 73 -2.74 1.45 13.57
N GLY A 74 -1.89 2.44 13.89
CA GLY A 74 -0.84 2.27 14.90
C GLY A 74 0.32 1.40 14.40
N LYS A 75 1.10 0.84 15.33
CA LYS A 75 2.10 -0.19 15.01
C LYS A 75 1.39 -1.53 14.81
N LEU A 76 1.73 -2.25 13.75
CA LEU A 76 1.20 -3.59 13.52
C LEU A 76 1.91 -4.61 14.42
N ASP A 77 1.14 -5.49 15.05
CA ASP A 77 1.69 -6.65 15.75
C ASP A 77 2.24 -7.70 14.77
N THR A 78 3.05 -8.63 15.27
CA THR A 78 3.51 -9.81 14.51
C THR A 78 2.34 -10.51 13.80
N GLY A 79 2.55 -10.86 12.53
CA GLY A 79 1.53 -11.51 11.71
C GLY A 79 1.70 -11.30 10.21
N LYS A 80 0.77 -11.86 9.44
CA LYS A 80 0.71 -11.75 7.98
C LYS A 80 -0.29 -10.69 7.57
N TYR A 81 0.12 -9.79 6.70
CA TYR A 81 -0.63 -8.63 6.24
C TYR A 81 -0.57 -8.51 4.73
N ARG A 82 -1.46 -7.70 4.16
CA ARG A 82 -1.29 -7.17 2.80
C ARG A 82 -1.63 -5.70 2.76
N LEU A 83 -0.87 -4.96 1.96
CA LEU A 83 -1.19 -3.59 1.57
C LEU A 83 -2.00 -3.65 0.28
N VAL A 84 -3.14 -2.96 0.28
CA VAL A 84 -4.04 -2.85 -0.88
C VAL A 84 -4.07 -1.40 -1.34
N LYS A 85 -3.96 -1.16 -2.65
CA LYS A 85 -4.09 0.15 -3.29
C LYS A 85 -4.99 0.06 -4.51
N GLU A 86 -5.62 1.17 -4.90
CA GLU A 86 -6.27 1.27 -6.21
C GLU A 86 -5.22 1.22 -7.33
N ALA A 87 -5.57 0.57 -8.44
CA ALA A 87 -4.67 0.31 -9.57
C ALA A 87 -4.39 1.54 -10.48
N GLY A 88 -4.77 2.73 -10.03
CA GLY A 88 -4.56 4.01 -10.73
C GLY A 88 -5.82 4.55 -11.43
N THR A 89 -5.76 5.81 -11.87
CA THR A 89 -6.91 6.58 -12.38
C THR A 89 -7.63 5.95 -13.57
N LYS A 90 -6.92 5.31 -14.51
CA LYS A 90 -7.57 4.63 -15.67
C LYS A 90 -8.19 3.28 -15.32
N LYS A 91 -7.76 2.66 -14.22
CA LYS A 91 -8.23 1.34 -13.74
C LYS A 91 -9.04 1.49 -12.45
N LYS A 92 -9.78 2.61 -12.31
CA LYS A 92 -10.57 2.92 -11.12
C LYS A 92 -11.48 1.75 -10.73
N GLY A 93 -11.45 1.37 -9.46
CA GLY A 93 -12.20 0.22 -8.93
C GLY A 93 -11.46 -1.12 -9.02
N GLN A 94 -10.30 -1.18 -9.65
CA GLN A 94 -9.38 -2.33 -9.56
C GLN A 94 -8.36 -2.09 -8.45
N TYR A 95 -7.93 -3.17 -7.80
CA TYR A 95 -6.97 -3.13 -6.71
C TYR A 95 -5.71 -3.91 -7.03
N ILE A 96 -4.58 -3.39 -6.57
CA ILE A 96 -3.30 -4.09 -6.53
C ILE A 96 -2.91 -4.31 -5.08
N GLU A 97 -2.27 -5.44 -4.81
CA GLU A 97 -1.89 -5.82 -3.45
C GLU A 97 -0.48 -6.40 -3.38
N VAL A 98 0.10 -6.31 -2.18
CA VAL A 98 1.37 -6.97 -1.84
C VAL A 98 1.27 -7.53 -0.42
N GLU A 99 1.59 -8.81 -0.26
CA GLU A 99 1.62 -9.48 1.04
C GLU A 99 2.96 -9.26 1.75
N PHE A 100 2.93 -9.21 3.08
CA PHE A 100 4.12 -9.11 3.93
C PHE A 100 3.90 -9.73 5.31
N SER A 101 4.99 -9.98 6.02
CA SER A 101 4.97 -10.44 7.41
C SER A 101 5.67 -9.43 8.30
N ILE A 102 5.09 -9.16 9.46
CA ILE A 102 5.77 -8.50 10.58
C ILE A 102 6.19 -9.60 11.54
N GLU A 103 7.47 -9.61 11.91
CA GLU A 103 8.09 -10.56 12.85
C GLU A 103 8.25 -9.93 14.23
#